data_AF-A0A6F9A7N1-F1
#
_entry.id   AF-A0A6F9A7N1-F1
#
_cell.length_a   1.000
_cell.length_b   1.000
_cell.length_c   1.000
_cell.angle_alpha   90.00
_cell.angle_beta   90.00
_cell.angle_gamma   90.00
#
_symmetry.space_group_name_H-M   'P 1'
#
loop_
_entity.id
_entity.type
_entity.pdbx_description
1 polymer ?
#
loop_
_entity_poly.entity_id
_entity_poly.type
_entity_poly.pdbx_seq_one_letter_code
_entity_poly.pdbx_strand_id
1 'polypeptide(L)'
;MAERTVEQATNGEQEEAYFYRERMKCTPEEEPRLERQHFWKVIDAFRYYRMHVQERVNRAERQFRSLPEHHQLLLPRVLPNLARIRRSVDHNQEVLHAIVLNCVHMFENMQYGKEDDLRKVCTSSMFDIDKLKSTIKQFVRDWSEAGQAERNSCYLPLIQEIQRLFPSDKCDVSKVSVLVPGAGLGRLAWEIARLGYACQGNEWSFFMLFSSNFVLNRCEKVNSMTLYPWIHQFSNNKRSSDQTRPITFPDVNPQSLPPNSDFSMVAGDFQEVYTQPSE
;
A
#
# COMPACT_ATOMS: atom_id res chain seq x y z
N MET A 1 -14.53 47.14 -55.26
CA MET A 1 -13.12 46.83 -55.58
C MET A 1 -12.37 46.89 -54.26
N ALA A 2 -12.16 45.75 -53.61
CA ALA A 2 -10.91 44.95 -53.66
C ALA A 2 -9.81 45.62 -52.80
N GLU A 3 -9.13 45.01 -51.83
CA GLU A 3 -8.98 43.61 -51.41
C GLU A 3 -8.42 43.51 -49.98
N ARG A 4 -8.79 42.40 -49.33
CA ARG A 4 -8.23 41.66 -48.17
C ARG A 4 -6.81 41.98 -47.68
N THR A 5 -6.64 41.94 -46.36
CA THR A 5 -5.85 40.87 -45.71
C THR A 5 -6.43 40.57 -44.32
N VAL A 6 -6.67 39.28 -44.06
CA VAL A 6 -7.20 38.71 -42.83
C VAL A 6 -6.01 38.19 -42.04
N GLU A 7 -5.75 38.71 -40.84
CA GLU A 7 -4.92 38.02 -39.84
C GLU A 7 -5.84 37.57 -38.71
N GLN A 8 -6.11 36.27 -38.72
CA GLN A 8 -6.79 35.54 -37.66
C GLN A 8 -5.88 35.48 -36.44
N ALA A 9 -6.40 35.97 -35.31
CA ALA A 9 -5.85 35.65 -34.00
C ALA A 9 -6.21 34.19 -33.65
N THR A 10 -5.36 33.23 -34.04
CA THR A 10 -5.38 31.85 -33.52
C THR A 10 -4.27 31.69 -32.48
N ASN A 11 -4.44 32.34 -31.34
CA ASN A 11 -3.59 32.13 -30.15
C ASN A 11 -4.23 31.17 -29.13
N GLY A 12 -5.13 30.29 -29.58
CA GLY A 12 -5.88 29.38 -28.71
C GLY A 12 -5.46 27.91 -28.75
N GLU A 13 -4.62 27.48 -29.70
CA GLU A 13 -4.38 26.05 -29.97
C GLU A 13 -2.93 25.59 -29.76
N GLN A 14 -2.00 26.50 -29.44
CA GLN A 14 -0.57 26.17 -29.28
C GLN A 14 -0.12 26.00 -27.82
N GLU A 15 -0.92 26.39 -26.82
CA GLU A 15 -0.58 26.21 -25.40
C GLU A 15 -1.07 24.88 -24.79
N GLU A 16 -1.97 24.13 -25.43
CA GLU A 16 -2.44 22.82 -24.93
C GLU A 16 -1.56 21.63 -25.37
N ALA A 17 -0.56 21.86 -26.24
CA ALA A 17 0.29 20.80 -26.77
C ALA A 17 1.43 20.35 -25.83
N TYR A 18 1.53 20.88 -24.62
CA TYR A 18 2.64 20.61 -23.69
C TYR A 18 2.38 19.53 -22.62
N PHE A 19 1.22 18.84 -22.65
CA PHE A 19 0.88 17.84 -21.62
C PHE A 19 0.73 16.38 -22.06
N TYR A 20 0.98 16.05 -23.34
CA TYR A 20 1.15 14.67 -23.76
C TYR A 20 2.63 14.38 -24.05
N ARG A 21 3.40 14.13 -22.99
CA ARG A 21 4.60 13.29 -23.16
C ARG A 21 4.10 11.94 -23.66
N GLU A 22 4.35 11.63 -24.93
CA GLU A 22 4.35 10.26 -25.41
C GLU A 22 5.13 9.41 -24.40
N ARG A 23 4.43 8.54 -23.66
CA ARG A 23 5.08 7.46 -22.92
C ARG A 23 5.91 6.73 -23.98
N MET A 24 7.24 6.74 -23.84
CA MET A 24 8.11 5.92 -24.68
C MET A 24 7.56 4.49 -24.65
N LYS A 25 6.97 4.05 -25.77
CA LYS A 25 6.35 2.74 -25.87
C LYS A 25 7.46 1.71 -25.68
N CYS A 26 7.48 1.07 -24.52
CA CYS A 26 8.31 -0.10 -24.27
C CYS A 26 7.94 -1.15 -25.31
N THR A 27 8.91 -1.94 -25.80
CA THR A 27 8.55 -3.05 -26.67
C THR A 27 7.71 -4.08 -25.89
N PRO A 28 6.81 -4.84 -26.54
CA PRO A 28 5.93 -5.79 -25.85
C PRO A 28 6.64 -6.86 -25.00
N GLU A 29 7.93 -7.10 -25.26
CA GLU A 29 8.77 -8.03 -24.49
C GLU A 29 9.52 -7.38 -23.33
N GLU A 30 9.75 -6.06 -23.36
CA GLU A 30 10.50 -5.35 -22.33
C GLU A 30 9.67 -5.06 -21.08
N GLU A 31 8.38 -4.81 -21.25
CA GLU A 31 7.46 -4.49 -20.16
C GLU A 31 7.31 -5.65 -19.14
N PRO A 32 7.03 -6.91 -19.56
CA PRO A 32 7.03 -8.06 -18.65
C PRO A 32 8.39 -8.26 -17.94
N ARG A 33 9.50 -7.95 -18.61
CA ARG A 33 10.85 -8.05 -18.03
C ARG A 33 11.06 -6.99 -16.94
N LEU A 34 10.67 -5.75 -17.20
CA LEU A 34 10.75 -4.65 -16.25
C LEU A 34 9.83 -4.86 -15.05
N GLU A 35 8.63 -5.41 -15.28
CA GLU A 35 7.71 -5.79 -14.21
C GLU A 35 8.30 -6.89 -13.33
N ARG A 36 8.87 -7.96 -13.93
CA ARG A 36 9.56 -9.01 -13.17
C ARG A 36 10.73 -8.45 -12.36
N GLN A 37 11.50 -7.53 -12.92
CA GLN A 37 12.58 -6.86 -12.19
C GLN A 37 12.02 -6.01 -11.03
N HIS A 38 10.91 -5.30 -11.25
CA HIS A 38 10.26 -4.50 -10.22
C HIS A 38 9.70 -5.38 -9.10
N PHE A 39 9.06 -6.51 -9.42
CA PHE A 39 8.56 -7.49 -8.47
C PHE A 39 9.65 -7.92 -7.48
N TRP A 40 10.79 -8.40 -7.99
CA TRP A 40 11.90 -8.85 -7.14
C TRP A 40 12.51 -7.72 -6.32
N LYS A 41 12.59 -6.51 -6.88
CA LYS A 41 13.04 -5.31 -6.15
C LYS A 41 12.13 -5.01 -4.96
N VAL A 42 10.81 -5.18 -5.10
CA VAL A 42 9.86 -5.00 -3.99
C VAL A 42 10.02 -6.12 -2.97
N ILE A 43 10.15 -7.39 -3.40
CA ILE A 43 10.42 -8.52 -2.50
C ILE A 43 11.67 -8.28 -1.63
N ASP A 44 12.75 -7.80 -2.24
CA ASP A 44 13.96 -7.44 -1.52
C ASP A 44 13.72 -6.33 -0.50
N ALA A 45 12.92 -5.30 -0.83
CA ALA A 45 12.59 -4.24 0.11
C ALA A 45 11.89 -4.78 1.37
N PHE A 46 10.98 -5.75 1.22
CA PHE A 46 10.35 -6.44 2.36
C PHE A 46 11.36 -7.27 3.17
N ARG A 47 12.27 -7.98 2.50
CA ARG A 47 13.29 -8.83 3.14
C ARG A 47 14.33 -8.03 3.92
N TYR A 48 14.73 -6.86 3.40
CA TYR A 48 15.79 -6.03 3.99
C TYR A 48 15.28 -4.92 4.92
N TYR A 49 13.95 -4.83 5.16
CA TYR A 49 13.35 -3.84 6.05
C TYR A 49 14.08 -3.71 7.39
N ARG A 50 14.30 -4.84 8.08
CA ARG A 50 14.98 -4.91 9.38
C ARG A 50 16.34 -4.26 9.33
N MET A 51 17.16 -4.58 8.33
CA MET A 51 18.51 -4.06 8.17
C MET A 51 18.50 -2.53 8.07
N HIS A 52 17.64 -1.98 7.21
CA HIS A 52 17.56 -0.53 7.02
C HIS A 52 17.09 0.21 8.26
N VAL A 53 16.08 -0.31 8.97
CA VAL A 53 15.58 0.35 10.17
C VAL A 53 16.56 0.20 11.34
N GLN A 54 17.23 -0.95 11.49
CA GLN A 54 18.25 -1.14 12.52
C GLN A 54 19.45 -0.21 12.32
N GLU A 55 19.87 0.08 11.09
CA GLU A 55 20.97 1.02 10.87
C GLU A 55 20.62 2.45 11.35
N ARG A 56 19.35 2.86 11.22
CA ARG A 56 18.88 4.12 11.81
C ARG A 56 18.96 4.08 13.34
N VAL A 57 18.57 2.97 13.96
CA VAL A 57 18.65 2.80 15.42
C VAL A 57 20.10 2.78 15.90
N ASN A 58 21.00 2.09 15.18
CA ASN A 58 22.44 2.08 15.44
C ASN A 58 23.03 3.48 15.40
N ARG A 59 22.64 4.28 14.39
CA ARG A 59 23.06 5.68 14.30
C ARG A 59 22.61 6.50 15.50
N ALA A 60 21.35 6.38 15.91
CA ALA A 60 20.82 7.07 17.08
C ALA A 60 21.53 6.65 18.38
N GLU A 61 21.83 5.36 18.52
CA GLU A 61 22.57 4.84 19.68
C GLU A 61 24.01 5.36 19.72
N ARG A 62 24.73 5.36 18.59
CA ARG A 62 26.09 5.92 18.50
C ARG A 62 26.11 7.39 18.88
N GLN A 63 25.15 8.17 18.37
CA GLN A 63 25.01 9.60 18.68
C GLN A 63 24.71 9.85 20.16
N PHE A 64 23.86 9.03 20.78
CA PHE A 64 23.59 9.15 22.22
C PHE A 64 24.83 8.82 23.06
N ARG A 65 25.55 7.76 22.72
CA ARG A 65 26.77 7.34 23.43
C ARG A 65 27.93 8.33 23.26
N SER A 66 27.94 9.15 22.22
CA SER A 66 28.93 10.20 22.04
C SER A 66 28.68 11.46 22.90
N LEU A 67 27.53 11.56 23.57
CA LEU A 67 27.26 12.67 24.49
C LEU A 67 28.11 12.57 25.76
N PRO A 68 28.45 13.69 26.42
CA PRO A 68 29.07 13.65 27.74
C PRO A 68 28.26 12.83 28.75
N GLU A 69 28.94 12.15 29.68
CA GLU A 69 28.30 11.23 30.65
C GLU A 69 27.18 11.91 31.45
N HIS A 70 27.40 13.14 31.91
CA HIS A 70 26.38 13.89 32.66
C HIS A 70 25.09 14.14 31.85
N HIS A 71 25.17 14.32 30.53
CA HIS A 71 23.97 14.42 29.68
C HIS A 71 23.29 13.06 29.48
N GLN A 72 24.06 11.97 29.41
CA GLN A 72 23.49 10.62 29.31
C GLN A 72 22.71 10.25 30.58
N LEU A 73 23.23 10.65 31.75
CA LEU A 73 22.59 10.43 33.05
C LEU A 73 21.24 11.16 33.20
N LEU A 74 21.04 12.29 32.50
CA LEU A 74 19.74 12.99 32.45
C LEU A 74 18.67 12.23 31.65
N LEU A 75 19.09 11.32 30.76
CA LEU A 75 18.21 10.62 29.82
C LEU A 75 18.34 9.09 29.93
N PRO A 76 18.15 8.49 31.12
CA PRO A 76 18.45 7.08 31.38
C PRO A 76 17.56 6.11 30.58
N ARG A 77 16.44 6.60 30.03
CA ARG A 77 15.46 5.79 29.29
C ARG A 77 15.73 5.70 27.79
N VAL A 78 16.71 6.43 27.25
CA VAL A 78 16.98 6.44 25.81
C VAL A 78 17.44 5.06 25.31
N LEU A 79 18.48 4.48 25.91
CA LEU A 79 18.97 3.15 25.49
C LEU A 79 17.91 2.04 25.65
N PRO A 80 17.17 1.96 26.79
CA PRO A 80 16.03 1.03 26.89
C PRO A 80 14.96 1.25 25.81
N ASN A 81 14.66 2.50 25.43
CA ASN A 81 13.70 2.79 24.37
C ASN A 81 14.22 2.35 23.00
N LEU A 82 15.49 2.58 22.68
CA LEU A 82 16.11 2.08 21.44
C LEU A 82 16.07 0.54 21.39
N ALA A 83 16.29 -0.16 22.50
CA ALA A 83 16.14 -1.61 22.57
C ALA A 83 14.68 -2.08 22.33
N ARG A 84 13.68 -1.34 22.83
CA ARG A 84 12.26 -1.60 22.51
C ARG A 84 11.97 -1.43 21.03
N ILE A 85 12.52 -0.38 20.41
CA ILE A 85 12.40 -0.15 18.96
C ILE A 85 13.00 -1.33 18.19
N ARG A 86 14.19 -1.84 18.55
CA ARG A 86 14.80 -3.01 17.90
C ARG A 86 13.87 -4.23 17.91
N ARG A 87 13.29 -4.55 19.07
CA ARG A 87 12.31 -5.65 19.18
C ARG A 87 11.06 -5.41 18.32
N SER A 88 10.60 -4.17 18.25
CA SER A 88 9.45 -3.79 17.41
C SER A 88 9.77 -3.93 15.92
N VAL A 89 11.00 -3.62 15.50
CA VAL A 89 11.49 -3.83 14.13
C VAL A 89 11.54 -5.32 13.80
N ASP A 90 12.04 -6.14 14.72
CA ASP A 90 12.12 -7.59 14.54
C ASP A 90 10.71 -8.18 14.34
N HIS A 91 9.74 -7.76 15.15
CA HIS A 91 8.35 -8.21 15.00
C HIS A 91 7.70 -7.74 13.69
N ASN A 92 7.93 -6.48 13.28
CA ASN A 92 7.47 -6.01 11.98
C ASN A 92 8.08 -6.86 10.85
N GLN A 93 9.35 -7.24 10.95
CA GLN A 93 10.00 -8.08 9.95
C GLN A 93 9.37 -9.48 9.84
N GLU A 94 8.92 -10.07 10.95
CA GLU A 94 8.21 -11.35 10.94
C GLU A 94 6.92 -11.27 10.10
N VAL A 95 6.12 -10.21 10.30
CA VAL A 95 4.90 -9.97 9.51
C VAL A 95 5.21 -9.73 8.05
N LEU A 96 6.21 -8.89 7.75
CA LEU A 96 6.62 -8.60 6.37
C LEU A 96 7.16 -9.85 5.65
N HIS A 97 7.86 -10.72 6.37
CA HIS A 97 8.32 -12.00 5.83
C HIS A 97 7.14 -12.94 5.55
N ALA A 98 6.15 -13.00 6.46
CA ALA A 98 4.92 -13.76 6.23
C ALA A 98 4.16 -13.26 4.99
N ILE A 99 4.12 -11.94 4.75
CA ILE A 99 3.57 -11.37 3.51
C ILE A 99 4.31 -11.94 2.30
N VAL A 100 5.65 -11.79 2.24
CA VAL A 100 6.48 -12.25 1.11
C VAL A 100 6.32 -13.75 0.83
N LEU A 101 6.29 -14.59 1.87
CA LEU A 101 6.12 -16.04 1.72
C LEU A 101 4.80 -16.41 1.01
N ASN A 102 3.77 -15.57 1.17
CA ASN A 102 2.47 -15.77 0.54
C ASN A 102 2.36 -15.11 -0.85
N CYS A 103 3.40 -14.42 -1.33
CA CYS A 103 3.38 -13.73 -2.62
C CYS A 103 3.93 -14.55 -3.78
N VAL A 104 4.77 -15.57 -3.52
CA VAL A 104 5.52 -16.29 -4.57
C VAL A 104 4.60 -17.02 -5.57
N HIS A 105 3.37 -17.33 -5.16
CA HIS A 105 2.35 -17.97 -6.00
C HIS A 105 1.08 -17.12 -6.18
N MET A 106 1.17 -15.80 -5.97
CA MET A 106 -0.01 -14.92 -5.97
C MET A 106 -0.58 -14.67 -7.37
N PHE A 107 0.27 -14.63 -8.40
CA PHE A 107 -0.15 -14.26 -9.75
C PHE A 107 -0.21 -15.50 -10.64
N GLU A 108 -1.43 -15.92 -11.00
CA GLU A 108 -1.69 -17.11 -11.82
C GLU A 108 -1.05 -17.03 -13.22
N ASN A 109 -0.90 -15.81 -13.75
CA ASN A 109 -0.41 -15.54 -15.10
C ASN A 109 1.06 -15.09 -15.16
N MET A 110 1.79 -15.06 -14.04
CA MET A 110 3.20 -14.64 -14.03
C MET A 110 4.14 -15.63 -13.35
N GLN A 111 5.06 -16.17 -14.14
CA GLN A 111 6.22 -16.90 -13.64
C GLN A 111 7.37 -15.92 -13.41
N TYR A 112 7.50 -15.42 -12.17
CA TYR A 112 8.61 -14.53 -11.80
C TYR A 112 9.98 -15.23 -11.72
N GLY A 113 10.04 -16.54 -11.99
CA GLY A 113 11.26 -17.36 -11.97
C GLY A 113 11.74 -17.73 -10.58
N LYS A 114 12.80 -18.53 -10.47
CA LYS A 114 13.49 -18.80 -9.19
C LYS A 114 14.51 -17.69 -8.91
N GLU A 115 14.76 -17.46 -7.62
CA GLU A 115 15.66 -16.44 -7.03
C GLU A 115 17.09 -16.43 -7.61
N ASP A 116 17.50 -17.50 -8.30
CA ASP A 116 18.88 -17.74 -8.72
C ASP A 116 19.40 -16.86 -9.86
N ASP A 117 18.53 -16.26 -10.69
CA ASP A 117 18.94 -15.41 -11.81
C ASP A 117 19.32 -13.97 -11.40
N LEU A 118 19.04 -13.57 -10.15
CA LEU A 118 19.15 -12.17 -9.68
C LEU A 118 20.06 -11.99 -8.45
N ARG A 119 21.04 -12.88 -8.24
CA ARG A 119 22.01 -12.83 -7.12
C ARG A 119 22.88 -11.57 -7.00
N LYS A 120 22.64 -10.52 -7.78
CA LYS A 120 23.07 -9.18 -7.39
C LYS A 120 22.08 -8.67 -6.35
N VAL A 121 22.37 -8.96 -5.07
CA VAL A 121 21.76 -8.32 -3.91
C VAL A 121 21.77 -6.81 -4.17
N CYS A 122 20.66 -6.28 -4.67
CA CYS A 122 20.50 -4.86 -4.88
C CYS A 122 20.03 -4.33 -3.54
N THR A 123 20.89 -3.57 -2.87
CA THR A 123 20.50 -2.84 -1.66
C THR A 123 19.23 -2.07 -1.98
N SER A 124 18.10 -2.44 -1.37
CA SER A 124 16.82 -1.80 -1.62
C SER A 124 16.98 -0.29 -1.46
N SER A 125 16.43 0.48 -2.40
CA SER A 125 16.64 1.92 -2.35
C SER A 125 15.93 2.51 -1.13
N MET A 126 16.45 3.63 -0.60
CA MET A 126 15.79 4.33 0.51
C MET A 126 14.33 4.68 0.18
N PHE A 127 14.04 4.95 -1.09
CA PHE A 127 12.71 5.17 -1.62
C PHE A 127 11.78 3.97 -1.45
N ASP A 128 12.26 2.74 -1.72
CA ASP A 128 11.46 1.52 -1.55
C ASP A 128 11.16 1.26 -0.07
N ILE A 129 12.11 1.53 0.80
CA ILE A 129 11.93 1.43 2.26
C ILE A 129 10.93 2.47 2.76
N ASP A 130 10.92 3.68 2.20
CA ASP A 130 9.91 4.69 2.53
C ASP A 130 8.51 4.29 2.05
N LYS A 131 8.39 3.66 0.87
CA LYS A 131 7.13 3.05 0.44
C LYS A 131 6.67 1.97 1.42
N LEU A 132 7.58 1.10 1.86
CA LEU A 132 7.25 0.04 2.81
C LEU A 132 6.79 0.59 4.18
N LYS A 133 7.42 1.66 4.67
CA LYS A 133 6.96 2.37 5.88
C LYS A 133 5.54 2.91 5.70
N SER A 134 5.22 3.44 4.53
CA SER A 134 3.86 3.91 4.20
C SER A 134 2.87 2.74 4.13
N THR A 135 3.25 1.60 3.55
CA THR A 135 2.44 0.38 3.54
C THR A 135 2.14 -0.11 4.96
N ILE A 136 3.12 -0.13 5.87
CA ILE A 136 2.89 -0.49 7.29
C ILE A 136 1.87 0.46 7.94
N LYS A 137 1.89 1.75 7.61
CA LYS A 137 0.86 2.70 8.10
C LYS A 137 -0.51 2.44 7.47
N GLN A 138 -0.56 1.99 6.21
CA GLN A 138 -1.82 1.65 5.54
C GLN A 138 -2.57 0.52 6.26
N PHE A 139 -1.88 -0.44 6.88
CA PHE A 139 -2.53 -1.45 7.75
C PHE A 139 -3.33 -0.83 8.91
N VAL A 140 -2.85 0.30 9.46
CA VAL A 140 -3.57 1.02 10.51
C VAL A 140 -4.90 1.52 9.98
N ARG A 141 -4.86 2.21 8.83
CA ARG A 141 -6.03 2.80 8.18
C ARG A 141 -7.04 1.72 7.80
N ASP A 142 -6.59 0.69 7.08
CA ASP A 142 -7.50 -0.24 6.40
C ASP A 142 -7.94 -1.42 7.26
N TRP A 143 -7.12 -1.90 8.21
CA TRP A 143 -7.38 -3.19 8.87
C TRP A 143 -7.14 -3.18 10.39
N SER A 144 -6.97 -2.00 10.99
CA SER A 144 -6.89 -1.88 12.45
C SER A 144 -8.04 -1.05 13.00
N GLU A 145 -8.46 -1.36 14.22
CA GLU A 145 -9.46 -0.56 14.94
C GLU A 145 -8.98 0.89 15.10
N ALA A 146 -7.67 1.11 15.22
CA ALA A 146 -7.07 2.44 15.31
C ALA A 146 -7.35 3.33 14.08
N GLY A 147 -7.64 2.75 12.92
CA GLY A 147 -8.00 3.47 11.70
C GLY A 147 -9.51 3.73 11.54
N GLN A 148 -10.36 3.22 12.43
CA GLN A 148 -11.82 3.27 12.25
C GLN A 148 -12.35 4.69 12.08
N ALA A 149 -11.89 5.65 12.89
CA ALA A 149 -12.30 7.05 12.77
C ALA A 149 -11.97 7.63 11.39
N GLU A 150 -10.78 7.31 10.86
CA GLU A 150 -10.34 7.76 9.54
C GLU A 150 -11.16 7.11 8.42
N ARG A 151 -11.45 5.80 8.54
CA ARG A 151 -12.36 5.10 7.62
C ARG A 151 -13.77 5.68 7.66
N ASN A 152 -14.28 6.03 8.83
CA ASN A 152 -15.60 6.65 8.95
C ASN A 152 -15.65 8.02 8.26
N SER A 153 -14.55 8.79 8.29
CA SER A 153 -14.50 10.07 7.57
C SER A 153 -14.34 9.92 6.06
N CYS A 154 -13.70 8.84 5.57
CA CYS A 154 -13.42 8.67 4.14
C CYS A 154 -14.34 7.68 3.42
N TYR A 155 -14.55 6.49 3.98
CA TYR A 155 -15.25 5.38 3.34
C TYR A 155 -16.76 5.45 3.55
N LEU A 156 -17.20 5.84 4.74
CA LEU A 156 -18.62 5.88 5.06
C LEU A 156 -19.42 6.82 4.12
N PRO A 157 -18.95 8.04 3.77
CA PRO A 157 -19.68 8.89 2.82
C PRO A 157 -19.83 8.24 1.43
N LEU A 158 -18.80 7.54 0.95
CA LEU A 158 -18.82 6.85 -0.34
C LEU A 158 -19.81 5.67 -0.31
N ILE A 159 -19.76 4.87 0.75
CA ILE A 159 -20.67 3.74 0.96
C ILE A 159 -22.12 4.22 1.05
N GLN A 160 -22.37 5.29 1.80
CA GLN A 160 -23.71 5.88 1.92
C GLN A 160 -24.23 6.38 0.59
N GLU A 161 -23.38 6.98 -0.25
CA GLU A 161 -23.78 7.44 -1.57
C GLU A 161 -24.10 6.28 -2.52
N ILE A 162 -23.33 5.18 -2.47
CA ILE A 162 -23.65 3.94 -3.21
C ILE A 162 -25.01 3.40 -2.77
N GLN A 163 -25.26 3.30 -1.45
CA GLN A 163 -26.53 2.84 -0.91
C GLN A 163 -27.70 3.78 -1.26
N ARG A 164 -27.45 5.10 -1.38
CA ARG A 164 -28.46 6.08 -1.76
C ARG A 164 -28.86 5.94 -3.23
N LEU A 165 -27.88 5.70 -4.12
CA LEU A 165 -28.10 5.56 -5.56
C LEU A 165 -28.63 4.17 -5.93
N PHE A 166 -28.17 3.13 -5.24
CA PHE A 166 -28.50 1.73 -5.48
C PHE A 166 -29.01 1.06 -4.21
N PRO A 167 -30.20 1.45 -3.71
CA PRO A 167 -30.69 0.97 -2.44
C PRO A 167 -31.24 -0.46 -2.58
N SER A 168 -31.00 -1.29 -1.57
CA SER A 168 -31.31 -2.73 -1.60
C SER A 168 -32.80 -3.08 -1.69
N ASP A 169 -33.68 -2.11 -1.45
CA ASP A 169 -35.14 -2.25 -1.58
C ASP A 169 -35.64 -2.04 -3.02
N LYS A 170 -34.85 -1.41 -3.90
CA LYS A 170 -35.27 -1.03 -5.26
C LYS A 170 -34.50 -1.73 -6.38
N CYS A 171 -33.28 -2.19 -6.12
CA CYS A 171 -32.48 -2.91 -7.10
C CYS A 171 -31.82 -4.15 -6.48
N ASP A 172 -31.59 -5.13 -7.33
CA ASP A 172 -30.73 -6.27 -7.01
C ASP A 172 -29.27 -5.80 -6.93
N VAL A 173 -28.78 -5.59 -5.70
CA VAL A 173 -27.44 -5.06 -5.44
C VAL A 173 -26.33 -5.95 -6.01
N SER A 174 -26.58 -7.25 -6.16
CA SER A 174 -25.61 -8.20 -6.73
C SER A 174 -25.30 -7.93 -8.20
N LYS A 175 -26.18 -7.20 -8.90
CA LYS A 175 -26.00 -6.80 -10.32
C LYS A 175 -25.37 -5.43 -10.49
N VAL A 176 -25.13 -4.72 -9.39
CA VAL A 176 -24.49 -3.40 -9.42
C VAL A 176 -22.99 -3.59 -9.27
N SER A 177 -22.28 -3.38 -10.38
CA SER A 177 -20.82 -3.50 -10.44
C SER A 177 -20.14 -2.20 -10.00
N VAL A 178 -19.32 -2.27 -8.96
CA VAL A 178 -18.57 -1.16 -8.40
C VAL A 178 -17.07 -1.42 -8.59
N LEU A 179 -16.40 -0.50 -9.29
CA LEU A 179 -14.95 -0.51 -9.44
C LEU A 179 -14.32 0.48 -8.45
N VAL A 180 -13.29 0.04 -7.73
CA VAL A 180 -12.49 0.87 -6.80
C VAL A 180 -11.05 0.95 -7.31
N PRO A 181 -10.70 1.95 -8.14
CA PRO A 181 -9.32 2.18 -8.58
C PRO A 181 -8.44 2.63 -7.41
N GLY A 182 -7.18 2.17 -7.39
CA GLY A 182 -6.25 2.48 -6.30
C GLY A 182 -6.74 1.98 -4.94
N ALA A 183 -7.18 0.72 -4.89
CA ALA A 183 -7.83 0.12 -3.73
C ALA A 183 -6.92 -0.04 -2.49
N GLY A 184 -5.60 0.14 -2.62
CA GLY A 184 -4.66 0.01 -1.51
C GLY A 184 -4.72 -1.38 -0.90
N LEU A 185 -5.05 -1.49 0.40
CA LEU A 185 -5.20 -2.79 1.06
C LEU A 185 -6.60 -3.41 0.90
N GLY A 186 -7.48 -2.81 0.08
CA GLY A 186 -8.76 -3.39 -0.32
C GLY A 186 -9.91 -3.21 0.66
N ARG A 187 -9.74 -2.47 1.77
CA ARG A 187 -10.79 -2.34 2.80
C ARG A 187 -12.08 -1.72 2.26
N LEU A 188 -12.00 -0.64 1.47
CA LEU A 188 -13.21 0.00 0.92
C LEU A 188 -13.95 -0.95 -0.03
N ALA A 189 -13.24 -1.59 -0.95
CA ALA A 189 -13.81 -2.56 -1.88
C ALA A 189 -14.44 -3.76 -1.13
N TRP A 190 -13.79 -4.23 -0.05
CA TRP A 190 -14.31 -5.26 0.82
C TRP A 190 -15.60 -4.84 1.57
N GLU A 191 -15.67 -3.62 2.11
CA GLU A 191 -16.90 -3.13 2.77
C GLU A 191 -18.06 -2.98 1.77
N ILE A 192 -17.78 -2.59 0.53
CA ILE A 192 -18.79 -2.52 -0.54
C ILE A 192 -19.28 -3.94 -0.89
N ALA A 193 -18.37 -4.90 -1.10
CA ALA A 193 -18.74 -6.30 -1.36
C ALA A 193 -19.54 -6.94 -0.21
N ARG A 194 -19.22 -6.56 1.04
CA ARG A 194 -19.93 -7.02 2.24
C ARG A 194 -21.39 -6.59 2.26
N LEU A 195 -21.74 -5.47 1.62
CA LEU A 195 -23.12 -5.01 1.45
C LEU A 195 -23.87 -5.74 0.33
N GLY A 196 -23.21 -6.65 -0.40
CA GLY A 196 -23.80 -7.48 -1.45
C GLY A 196 -23.61 -6.93 -2.87
N TYR A 197 -22.91 -5.80 -3.03
CA TYR A 197 -22.54 -5.28 -4.35
C TYR A 197 -21.45 -6.14 -5.00
N ALA A 198 -21.47 -6.26 -6.33
CA ALA A 198 -20.34 -6.83 -7.07
C ALA A 198 -19.21 -5.81 -7.09
N CYS A 199 -18.13 -6.05 -6.32
CA CYS A 199 -17.07 -5.07 -6.15
C CYS A 199 -15.72 -5.60 -6.62
N GLN A 200 -15.06 -4.83 -7.48
CA GLN A 200 -13.70 -5.08 -7.91
C GLN A 200 -12.79 -3.95 -7.44
N GLY A 201 -11.74 -4.28 -6.70
CA GLY A 201 -10.65 -3.34 -6.44
C GLY A 201 -9.58 -3.45 -7.53
N ASN A 202 -8.93 -2.34 -7.87
CA ASN A 202 -7.76 -2.31 -8.73
C ASN A 202 -6.58 -1.68 -7.99
N GLU A 203 -5.40 -2.26 -8.11
CA GLU A 203 -4.18 -1.71 -7.52
C GLU A 203 -2.97 -2.00 -8.40
N TRP A 204 -2.03 -1.06 -8.44
CA TRP A 204 -0.82 -1.15 -9.26
C TRP A 204 0.43 -1.47 -8.43
N SER A 205 0.49 -0.98 -7.19
CA SER A 205 1.68 -1.12 -6.37
C SER A 205 1.82 -2.55 -5.82
N PHE A 206 2.93 -3.23 -6.15
CA PHE A 206 3.27 -4.52 -5.54
C PHE A 206 3.31 -4.47 -4.00
N PHE A 207 3.69 -3.35 -3.38
CA PHE A 207 3.65 -3.21 -1.92
C PHE A 207 2.23 -3.38 -1.36
N MET A 208 1.25 -2.80 -2.05
CA MET A 208 -0.16 -2.87 -1.68
C MET A 208 -0.75 -4.23 -2.07
N LEU A 209 -0.48 -4.75 -3.27
CA LEU A 209 -0.95 -6.06 -3.74
C LEU A 209 -0.48 -7.20 -2.83
N PHE A 210 0.80 -7.20 -2.45
CA PHE A 210 1.36 -8.20 -1.54
C PHE A 210 0.65 -8.19 -0.19
N SER A 211 0.47 -6.99 0.35
CA SER A 211 -0.13 -6.77 1.65
C SER A 211 -1.64 -7.04 1.64
N SER A 212 -2.35 -6.63 0.58
CA SER A 212 -3.79 -6.84 0.44
C SER A 212 -4.12 -8.31 0.28
N ASN A 213 -3.39 -9.05 -0.56
CA ASN A 213 -3.54 -10.49 -0.69
C ASN A 213 -3.26 -11.22 0.63
N PHE A 214 -2.24 -10.81 1.38
CA PHE A 214 -1.98 -11.40 2.69
C PHE A 214 -3.16 -11.20 3.65
N VAL A 215 -3.68 -9.97 3.77
CA VAL A 215 -4.82 -9.70 4.65
C VAL A 215 -6.06 -10.44 4.17
N LEU A 216 -6.43 -10.24 2.90
CA LEU A 216 -7.68 -10.73 2.33
C LEU A 216 -7.74 -12.25 2.18
N ASN A 217 -6.60 -12.95 2.09
CA ASN A 217 -6.58 -14.40 1.80
C ASN A 217 -5.90 -15.26 2.88
N ARG A 218 -5.17 -14.67 3.84
CA ARG A 218 -4.41 -15.44 4.85
C ARG A 218 -4.70 -15.05 6.29
N CYS A 219 -5.32 -13.90 6.56
CA CYS A 219 -5.64 -13.48 7.91
C CYS A 219 -7.02 -13.99 8.35
N GLU A 220 -7.10 -15.24 8.80
CA GLU A 220 -8.38 -15.88 9.19
C GLU A 220 -8.93 -15.45 10.56
N LYS A 221 -8.07 -14.94 11.44
CA LYS A 221 -8.43 -14.61 12.83
C LYS A 221 -8.29 -13.11 13.08
N VAL A 222 -9.34 -12.53 13.65
CA VAL A 222 -9.40 -11.13 14.11
C VAL A 222 -8.27 -10.85 15.11
N ASN A 223 -7.57 -9.73 14.92
CA ASN A 223 -6.45 -9.26 15.75
C ASN A 223 -5.32 -10.30 15.94
N SER A 224 -5.11 -11.17 14.95
CA SER A 224 -4.09 -12.23 15.02
C SER A 224 -2.67 -11.72 14.76
N MET A 225 -2.53 -10.59 14.06
CA MET A 225 -1.24 -10.01 13.70
C MET A 225 -1.03 -8.70 14.46
N THR A 226 0.23 -8.39 14.78
CA THR A 226 0.62 -7.15 15.45
C THR A 226 1.69 -6.43 14.65
N LEU A 227 1.57 -5.11 14.51
CA LEU A 227 2.56 -4.24 13.88
C LEU A 227 2.88 -3.04 14.75
N TYR A 228 4.05 -2.45 14.51
CA TYR A 228 4.54 -1.24 15.16
C TYR A 228 4.79 -0.16 14.10
N PRO A 229 3.74 0.53 13.63
CA PRO A 229 3.82 1.46 12.49
C PRO A 229 4.62 2.75 12.80
N TRP A 230 4.68 3.15 14.07
CA TRP A 230 5.20 4.45 14.50
C TRP A 230 6.72 4.46 14.76
N ILE A 231 7.40 3.31 14.75
CA ILE A 231 8.79 3.18 15.22
C ILE A 231 9.80 3.97 14.40
N HIS A 232 9.44 4.32 13.16
CA HIS A 232 10.25 5.12 12.24
C HIS A 232 10.26 6.61 12.59
N GLN A 233 9.29 7.08 13.39
CA GLN A 233 9.09 8.49 13.71
C GLN A 233 9.82 8.84 15.01
N PHE A 234 10.94 9.55 14.89
CA PHE A 234 11.77 9.99 16.03
C PHE A 234 11.42 11.40 16.52
N SER A 235 10.63 12.15 15.74
CA SER A 235 10.19 13.51 16.06
C SER A 235 8.72 13.52 16.47
N ASN A 236 8.31 14.55 17.22
CA ASN A 236 6.91 14.78 17.61
C ASN A 236 6.27 13.63 18.43
N ASN A 237 7.08 12.90 19.20
CA ASN A 237 6.60 11.92 20.17
C ASN A 237 6.35 12.61 21.52
N LYS A 238 5.10 12.62 22.00
CA LYS A 238 4.78 13.16 23.33
C LYS A 238 5.34 12.27 24.44
N ARG A 239 5.31 10.95 24.24
CA ARG A 239 5.92 9.95 25.13
C ARG A 239 6.74 8.96 24.29
N SER A 240 7.83 8.44 24.85
CA SER A 240 8.64 7.39 24.19
C SER A 240 7.83 6.12 23.92
N SER A 241 6.83 5.84 24.75
CA SER A 241 5.88 4.73 24.55
C SER A 241 5.03 4.89 23.29
N ASP A 242 4.76 6.12 22.83
CA ASP A 242 3.90 6.36 21.67
C ASP A 242 4.56 5.85 20.38
N GLN A 243 5.88 5.99 20.27
CA GLN A 243 6.68 5.50 19.14
C GLN A 243 6.66 3.96 19.03
N THR A 244 6.56 3.25 20.17
CA THR A 244 6.58 1.78 20.22
C THR A 244 5.20 1.18 20.53
N ARG A 245 4.13 1.95 20.33
CA ARG A 245 2.77 1.47 20.52
C ARG A 245 2.39 0.49 19.40
N PRO A 246 1.92 -0.73 19.72
CA PRO A 246 1.47 -1.68 18.71
C PRO A 246 0.08 -1.31 18.18
N ILE A 247 -0.24 -1.87 17.02
CA ILE A 247 -1.60 -2.04 16.49
C ILE A 247 -1.82 -3.51 16.17
N THR A 248 -3.06 -3.98 16.27
CA THR A 248 -3.46 -5.32 15.84
C THR A 248 -4.31 -5.24 14.57
N PHE A 249 -4.25 -6.29 13.75
CA PHE A 249 -5.03 -6.46 12.53
C PHE A 249 -5.22 -7.96 12.20
N PRO A 250 -6.19 -8.32 11.35
CA PRO A 250 -7.30 -7.47 10.90
C PRO A 250 -8.34 -7.26 12.01
N ASP A 251 -9.00 -6.10 12.06
CA ASP A 251 -10.04 -5.74 13.04
C ASP A 251 -11.38 -6.47 12.80
N VAL A 252 -11.57 -6.97 11.58
CA VAL A 252 -12.67 -7.82 11.14
C VAL A 252 -12.11 -9.06 10.45
N ASN A 253 -12.89 -10.14 10.34
CA ASN A 253 -12.45 -11.31 9.57
C ASN A 253 -12.69 -11.05 8.07
N PRO A 254 -11.67 -10.93 7.21
CA PRO A 254 -11.88 -10.66 5.79
C PRO A 254 -12.68 -11.77 5.06
N GLN A 255 -12.72 -12.97 5.64
CA GLN A 255 -13.40 -14.16 5.12
C GLN A 255 -14.86 -14.23 5.54
N SER A 256 -15.34 -13.24 6.31
CA SER A 256 -16.74 -13.18 6.73
C SER A 256 -17.68 -12.62 5.66
N LEU A 257 -17.24 -12.51 4.40
CA LEU A 257 -18.11 -12.15 3.29
C LEU A 257 -19.18 -13.24 3.09
N PRO A 258 -20.44 -12.86 2.78
CA PRO A 258 -21.46 -13.81 2.36
C PRO A 258 -20.99 -14.75 1.24
N PRO A 259 -21.43 -16.03 1.21
CA PRO A 259 -20.98 -17.00 0.19
C PRO A 259 -21.22 -16.58 -1.27
N ASN A 260 -22.21 -15.70 -1.50
CA ASN A 260 -22.57 -15.19 -2.83
C ASN A 260 -22.00 -13.80 -3.11
N SER A 261 -21.08 -13.29 -2.28
CA SER A 261 -20.44 -12.00 -2.52
C SER A 261 -19.46 -12.10 -3.69
N ASP A 262 -19.61 -11.20 -4.66
CA ASP A 262 -18.66 -11.03 -5.75
C ASP A 262 -17.63 -9.96 -5.35
N PHE A 263 -16.47 -10.43 -4.90
CA PHE A 263 -15.34 -9.59 -4.51
C PHE A 263 -14.07 -10.05 -5.23
N SER A 264 -13.44 -9.13 -5.96
CA SER A 264 -12.17 -9.40 -6.65
C SER A 264 -11.19 -8.24 -6.52
N MET A 265 -9.90 -8.54 -6.72
CA MET A 265 -8.80 -7.56 -6.77
C MET A 265 -8.00 -7.80 -8.04
N VAL A 266 -7.78 -6.76 -8.83
CA VAL A 266 -7.02 -6.81 -10.10
C VAL A 266 -5.72 -6.02 -9.97
N ALA A 267 -4.63 -6.60 -10.44
CA ALA A 267 -3.32 -5.97 -10.48
C ALA A 267 -3.06 -5.33 -11.85
N GLY A 268 -2.61 -4.07 -11.85
CA GLY A 268 -2.21 -3.36 -13.08
C GLY A 268 -2.54 -1.87 -13.06
N ASP A 269 -2.02 -1.12 -14.05
CA ASP A 269 -2.39 0.29 -14.25
C ASP A 269 -3.88 0.36 -14.61
N PHE A 270 -4.64 1.15 -13.83
CA PHE A 270 -6.07 1.37 -14.05
C PHE A 270 -6.38 1.74 -15.51
N GLN A 271 -5.57 2.59 -16.14
CA GLN A 271 -5.82 3.06 -17.50
C GLN A 271 -5.57 2.00 -18.58
N GLU A 272 -4.80 0.96 -18.25
CA GLU A 272 -4.41 -0.10 -19.20
C GLU A 272 -5.30 -1.33 -19.04
N VAL A 273 -5.72 -1.64 -17.81
CA VAL A 273 -6.60 -2.79 -17.50
C VAL A 273 -8.02 -2.56 -17.99
N TYR A 274 -8.58 -1.35 -17.80
CA TYR A 274 -9.99 -1.07 -18.08
C TYR A 274 -10.16 -0.34 -19.42
N THR A 275 -9.82 -1.02 -20.52
CA THR A 275 -9.82 -0.48 -21.89
C THR A 275 -11.00 -0.94 -22.75
N GLN A 276 -11.74 -1.95 -22.30
CA GLN A 276 -12.93 -2.44 -22.99
C GLN A 276 -14.02 -1.35 -23.00
N PRO A 277 -14.51 -0.91 -24.18
CA PRO A 277 -15.74 -0.13 -24.25
C PRO A 277 -16.86 -0.96 -23.61
N SER A 278 -17.73 -0.32 -22.83
CA SER A 278 -18.92 -0.97 -22.29
C SER A 278 -19.69 -1.70 -23.40
N GLU A 279 -19.83 -3.03 -23.29
CA GLU A 279 -20.79 -3.81 -24.08
C GLU A 279 -22.23 -3.39 -23.75
#